data_AF-A0A1I7TET5-F1
#
_entry.id   AF-A0A1I7TET5-F1
#
_cell.length_a   1.000
_cell.length_b   1.000
_cell.length_c   1.000
_cell.angle_alpha   90.00
_cell.angle_beta   90.00
_cell.angle_gamma   90.00
#
_symmetry.space_group_name_H-M   'P 1'
#
loop_
_entity.id
_entity.type
_entity.pdbx_description
1 polymer ?
#
loop_
_entity_poly.entity_id
_entity_poly.type
_entity_poly.pdbx_seq_one_letter_code
_entity_poly.pdbx_strand_id
1 'polypeptide(L)'
;MASFNQQYLDNLMEKLQKGEEMIENLERLKKLNIPLALAEKLNIEKILSRWIPYGEMGKLSSEVVQKIQKTKNKEEKKRKRKSEGTVDQKAKKIKVTPEENSGEQTAVSVQKETKKATKKRVLAPLFKKSMKDRRNCRF
;
A
#
# COMPACT_ATOMS: atom_id res chain seq x y z
N MET A 1 -5.62 9.95 21.57
CA MET A 1 -6.48 9.34 20.53
C MET A 1 -7.80 8.99 21.19
N ALA A 2 -8.93 9.50 20.71
CA ALA A 2 -10.23 9.06 21.22
C ALA A 2 -10.40 7.56 20.93
N SER A 3 -10.64 6.76 21.96
CA SER A 3 -10.92 5.33 21.82
C SER A 3 -12.23 5.16 21.05
N PHE A 4 -12.22 4.26 20.06
CA PHE A 4 -13.45 3.91 19.35
C PHE A 4 -14.38 3.14 20.31
N ASN A 5 -15.61 3.59 20.47
CA ASN A 5 -16.59 2.92 21.34
C ASN A 5 -17.13 1.66 20.64
N GLN A 6 -16.58 0.50 21.00
CA GLN A 6 -16.97 -0.78 20.41
C GLN A 6 -18.39 -1.20 20.81
N GLN A 7 -18.79 -0.99 22.07
CA GLN A 7 -20.13 -1.35 22.56
C GLN A 7 -21.24 -0.65 21.77
N TYR A 8 -20.99 0.60 21.38
CA TYR A 8 -21.94 1.34 20.54
C TYR A 8 -22.12 0.69 19.16
N LEU A 9 -21.02 0.22 18.55
CA LEU A 9 -21.08 -0.48 17.27
C LEU A 9 -21.81 -1.82 17.40
N ASP A 10 -21.53 -2.58 18.46
CA ASP A 10 -22.17 -3.87 18.71
C ASP A 10 -23.70 -3.70 18.87
N ASN A 11 -24.13 -2.71 19.65
CA ASN A 11 -25.55 -2.38 19.82
C ASN A 11 -26.23 -1.98 18.50
N LEU A 12 -25.54 -1.20 17.65
CA LEU A 12 -26.07 -0.84 16.33
C LEU A 12 -26.21 -2.07 15.43
N MET A 13 -25.24 -2.98 15.45
CA MET A 13 -25.28 -4.21 14.66
C MET A 13 -26.39 -5.14 15.13
N GLU A 14 -26.62 -5.25 16.44
CA GLU A 14 -27.71 -6.04 16.99
C GLU A 14 -29.08 -5.49 16.59
N LYS A 15 -29.28 -4.17 16.68
CA LYS A 15 -30.50 -3.50 16.18
C LYS A 15 -30.72 -3.74 14.69
N LEU A 16 -29.67 -3.65 13.88
CA LEU A 16 -29.73 -3.94 12.44
C LEU A 16 -30.09 -5.41 12.14
N GLN A 17 -29.69 -6.35 12.99
CA GLN A 17 -30.08 -7.75 12.84
C GLN A 17 -31.55 -7.99 13.22
N LYS A 18 -32.06 -7.24 14.21
CA LYS A 18 -33.47 -7.29 14.63
C LYS A 18 -34.42 -6.57 13.67
N GLY A 19 -33.90 -5.76 12.75
CA GLY A 19 -34.71 -4.99 11.82
C GLY A 19 -35.25 -3.68 12.40
N GLU A 20 -34.73 -3.24 13.55
CA GLU A 20 -35.19 -2.04 14.25
C GLU A 20 -34.46 -0.80 13.71
N GLU A 21 -35.22 0.28 13.45
CA GLU A 21 -34.68 1.60 13.08
C GLU A 21 -33.60 1.54 11.97
N MET A 22 -33.80 0.68 10.96
CA MET A 22 -32.78 0.30 9.98
C MET A 22 -32.10 1.50 9.29
N ILE A 23 -32.89 2.46 8.84
CA ILE A 23 -32.39 3.63 8.11
C ILE A 23 -31.53 4.51 9.04
N GLU A 24 -32.04 4.84 10.22
CA GLU A 24 -31.31 5.65 11.20
C GLU A 24 -30.00 4.98 11.65
N ASN A 25 -30.04 3.67 11.87
CA ASN A 25 -28.87 2.91 12.29
C ASN A 25 -27.82 2.85 11.18
N LEU A 26 -28.23 2.69 9.91
CA LEU A 26 -27.32 2.77 8.76
C LEU A 26 -26.71 4.16 8.59
N GLU A 27 -27.47 5.23 8.82
CA GLU A 27 -26.95 6.60 8.77
C GLU A 27 -25.92 6.87 9.88
N ARG A 28 -26.18 6.36 11.10
CA ARG A 28 -25.21 6.42 12.20
C ARG A 28 -23.95 5.65 11.84
N LEU A 29 -24.09 4.45 11.27
CA LEU A 29 -22.96 3.63 10.81
C LEU A 29 -22.14 4.33 9.72
N LYS A 30 -22.80 5.07 8.82
CA LYS A 30 -22.14 5.89 7.79
C LYS A 30 -21.29 7.01 8.38
N LYS A 31 -21.68 7.59 9.52
CA LYS A 31 -20.93 8.65 10.22
C LYS A 31 -19.75 8.12 11.02
N LEU A 32 -19.81 6.87 11.47
CA LEU A 32 -18.73 6.24 12.23
C LEU A 32 -17.51 5.90 11.35
N ASN A 33 -16.32 6.18 11.88
CA ASN A 33 -15.07 5.67 11.32
C ASN A 33 -14.74 4.32 11.96
N ILE A 34 -15.24 3.25 11.35
CA ILE A 34 -15.07 1.88 11.86
C ILE A 34 -13.65 1.38 11.55
N PRO A 35 -12.87 0.97 12.57
CA PRO A 35 -11.57 0.32 12.36
C PRO A 35 -11.74 -1.01 11.61
N LEU A 36 -10.82 -1.32 10.69
CA LEU A 36 -10.87 -2.53 9.88
C LEU A 36 -10.97 -3.82 10.74
N ALA A 37 -10.19 -3.87 11.82
CA ALA A 37 -10.18 -5.01 12.73
C ALA A 37 -11.55 -5.32 13.35
N LEU A 38 -12.38 -4.29 13.59
CA LEU A 38 -13.74 -4.48 14.12
C LEU A 38 -14.72 -4.82 13.00
N ALA A 39 -14.58 -4.20 11.82
CA ALA A 39 -15.42 -4.49 10.66
C ALA A 39 -15.32 -5.96 10.22
N GLU A 40 -14.11 -6.53 10.25
CA GLU A 40 -13.86 -7.95 9.94
C GLU A 40 -14.42 -8.88 11.01
N LYS A 41 -14.22 -8.57 12.30
CA LYS A 41 -14.74 -9.38 13.42
C LYS A 41 -16.27 -9.49 13.39
N LEU A 42 -16.95 -8.38 13.13
CA LEU A 42 -18.42 -8.32 13.11
C LEU A 42 -19.02 -8.71 11.76
N ASN A 43 -18.20 -9.07 10.77
CA ASN A 43 -18.66 -9.40 9.40
C ASN A 43 -19.62 -8.35 8.80
N ILE A 44 -19.36 -7.06 9.07
CA ILE A 44 -20.28 -5.96 8.71
C ILE A 44 -20.59 -5.96 7.21
N GLU A 45 -19.58 -6.22 6.37
CA GLU A 45 -19.74 -6.28 4.92
C GLU A 45 -20.78 -7.32 4.49
N LYS A 46 -20.80 -8.50 5.13
CA LYS A 46 -21.74 -9.58 4.81
C LYS A 46 -23.15 -9.27 5.31
N ILE A 47 -23.26 -8.59 6.44
CA ILE A 47 -24.57 -8.20 6.98
C ILE A 47 -25.16 -7.13 6.07
N LEU A 48 -24.41 -6.07 5.77
CA LEU A 48 -24.84 -4.96 4.93
C LEU A 48 -25.10 -5.38 3.48
N SER A 49 -24.38 -6.37 2.94
CA SER A 49 -24.61 -6.84 1.57
C SER A 49 -25.99 -7.45 1.35
N ARG A 50 -26.58 -8.05 2.39
CA ARG A 50 -27.95 -8.58 2.34
C ARG A 50 -28.99 -7.49 2.11
N TRP A 51 -28.68 -6.26 2.51
CA TRP A 51 -29.60 -5.13 2.44
C TRP A 51 -29.45 -4.29 1.16
N ILE A 52 -28.43 -4.58 0.32
CA ILE A 52 -28.21 -3.93 -0.98
C ILE A 52 -29.44 -3.94 -1.91
N PRO A 53 -30.22 -5.04 -2.05
CA PRO A 53 -31.38 -5.03 -2.95
C PRO A 53 -32.53 -4.14 -2.46
N TYR A 54 -32.48 -3.65 -1.22
CA TYR A 54 -33.58 -2.89 -0.62
C TYR A 54 -33.40 -1.39 -0.84
N GLY A 55 -33.69 -0.91 -2.05
CA GLY A 55 -33.90 0.51 -2.38
C GLY A 55 -32.99 1.52 -1.65
N GLU A 56 -33.57 2.32 -0.76
CA GLU A 56 -32.86 3.35 0.02
C GLU A 56 -31.87 2.76 1.04
N MET A 57 -32.26 1.70 1.74
CA MET A 57 -31.38 1.00 2.68
C MET A 57 -30.16 0.40 1.95
N GLY A 58 -30.36 -0.07 0.72
CA GLY A 58 -29.33 -0.61 -0.13
C GLY A 58 -28.31 0.42 -0.58
N LYS A 59 -28.76 1.64 -0.90
CA LYS A 59 -27.87 2.77 -1.18
C LYS A 59 -26.99 3.09 0.02
N LEU A 60 -27.58 3.23 1.21
CA LEU A 60 -26.85 3.49 2.45
C LEU A 60 -25.87 2.36 2.79
N SER A 61 -26.32 1.11 2.67
CA SER A 61 -25.49 -0.08 2.92
C SER A 61 -24.31 -0.17 1.97
N SER A 62 -24.53 0.10 0.68
CA SER A 62 -23.47 0.12 -0.34
C SER A 62 -22.42 1.19 -0.04
N GLU A 63 -22.83 2.40 0.35
CA GLU A 63 -21.88 3.46 0.72
C GLU A 63 -21.00 3.09 1.91
N VAL A 64 -21.58 2.46 2.94
CA VAL A 64 -20.84 1.99 4.11
C VAL A 64 -19.85 0.90 3.72
N VAL A 65 -20.27 -0.09 2.92
CA VAL A 65 -19.38 -1.15 2.41
C VAL A 65 -18.24 -0.56 1.58
N GLN A 66 -18.51 0.41 0.71
CA GLN A 66 -17.48 1.10 -0.05
C GLN A 66 -16.48 1.86 0.84
N LYS A 67 -16.93 2.46 1.94
CA LYS A 67 -16.02 3.11 2.91
C LYS A 67 -15.08 2.09 3.55
N ILE A 68 -15.59 0.92 3.95
CA ILE A 68 -14.79 -0.16 4.55
C ILE A 68 -13.78 -0.72 3.52
N GLN A 69 -14.19 -0.93 2.27
CA GLN A 69 -13.27 -1.36 1.23
C GLN A 69 -12.17 -0.33 0.95
N LYS A 70 -12.49 0.97 0.97
CA LYS A 70 -11.51 2.05 0.83
C LYS A 70 -10.51 2.07 1.99
N THR A 71 -10.95 1.82 3.23
CA THR A 71 -10.03 1.74 4.39
C THR A 71 -9.15 0.51 4.29
N LYS A 72 -9.69 -0.64 3.86
CA LYS A 72 -8.94 -1.88 3.59
C LYS A 72 -7.81 -1.67 2.58
N ASN A 73 -8.13 -1.08 1.43
CA ASN A 73 -7.13 -0.82 0.37
C ASN A 73 -6.03 0.14 0.83
N LYS A 74 -6.38 1.14 1.65
CA LYS A 74 -5.40 2.07 2.23
C LYS A 74 -4.47 1.37 3.22
N GLU A 75 -5.01 0.49 4.06
CA GLU A 75 -4.22 -0.25 5.05
C GLU A 75 -3.31 -1.28 4.38
N GLU A 76 -3.81 -2.02 3.38
CA GLU A 76 -3.01 -2.97 2.61
C GLU A 76 -1.85 -2.28 1.87
N LYS A 77 -2.11 -1.12 1.26
CA LYS A 77 -1.05 -0.32 0.60
C LYS A 77 -0.01 0.17 1.61
N LYS A 78 -0.39 0.49 2.84
CA LYS A 78 0.55 0.82 3.92
C LYS A 78 1.38 -0.38 4.36
N ARG A 79 0.78 -1.58 4.44
CA ARG A 79 1.51 -2.82 4.78
C ARG A 79 2.54 -3.17 3.70
N LYS A 80 2.17 -3.11 2.42
CA LYS A 80 3.08 -3.35 1.27
C LYS A 80 4.28 -2.41 1.25
N ARG A 81 4.09 -1.12 1.58
CA ARG A 81 5.18 -0.14 1.67
C ARG A 81 6.14 -0.37 2.85
N LYS A 82 5.69 -1.01 3.93
CA LYS A 82 6.55 -1.35 5.08
C LYS A 82 7.40 -2.59 4.80
N SER A 83 6.89 -3.57 4.05
CA SER A 83 7.66 -4.77 3.67
C SER A 83 8.75 -4.49 2.63
N GLU A 84 8.59 -3.50 1.76
CA GLU A 84 9.62 -3.12 0.76
C GLU A 84 10.77 -2.27 1.32
N GLY A 85 10.67 -1.79 2.57
CA GLY A 85 11.69 -0.94 3.21
C GLY A 85 12.84 -1.69 3.88
N THR A 86 12.87 -3.03 3.82
CA THR A 86 13.79 -3.86 4.63
C THR A 86 14.56 -4.90 3.81
N VAL A 87 14.85 -4.60 2.54
CA VAL A 87 15.70 -5.47 1.71
C VAL A 87 17.00 -4.72 1.39
N ASP A 88 18.10 -5.24 1.95
CA ASP A 88 19.50 -4.98 1.62
C ASP A 88 20.21 -3.70 2.13
N GLN A 89 20.32 -3.58 3.46
CA GLN A 89 21.50 -2.98 4.11
C GLN A 89 22.36 -4.04 4.83
N LYS A 90 22.72 -5.13 4.14
CA LYS A 90 23.70 -6.11 4.65
C LYS A 90 24.71 -6.53 3.58
N ALA A 91 25.52 -5.58 3.12
CA ALA A 91 26.74 -5.91 2.37
C ALA A 91 27.83 -4.86 2.60
N LYS A 92 28.10 -4.51 3.86
CA LYS A 92 29.33 -3.80 4.26
C LYS A 92 29.76 -4.30 5.63
N LYS A 93 30.74 -5.21 5.64
CA LYS A 93 31.82 -5.34 6.63
C LYS A 93 32.45 -6.73 6.51
N ILE A 94 33.48 -6.86 5.67
CA ILE A 94 34.69 -7.62 6.01
C ILE A 94 35.86 -6.83 5.39
N LYS A 95 36.51 -6.01 6.22
CA LYS A 95 37.94 -5.70 6.07
C LYS A 95 38.65 -6.73 6.94
N VAL A 96 39.72 -7.35 6.46
CA VAL A 96 41.06 -7.44 7.08
C VAL A 96 41.96 -8.26 6.14
N THR A 97 43.08 -7.63 5.76
CA THR A 97 44.27 -8.18 5.07
C THR A 97 45.13 -9.04 6.02
N PRO A 98 45.99 -9.91 5.48
CA PRO A 98 47.44 -9.63 5.52
C PRO A 98 48.10 -9.85 4.14
N GLU A 99 48.90 -8.90 3.65
CA GLU A 99 50.38 -8.94 3.65
C GLU A 99 50.98 -10.33 3.33
N GLU A 100 51.55 -10.50 2.14
CA GLU A 100 53.02 -10.47 1.89
C GLU A 100 53.39 -10.89 0.44
N ASN A 101 54.43 -10.20 -0.08
CA ASN A 101 55.41 -10.60 -1.10
C ASN A 101 54.99 -10.85 -2.57
N SER A 102 55.41 -9.95 -3.47
CA SER A 102 56.63 -10.13 -4.30
C SER A 102 56.78 -9.08 -5.41
N GLY A 103 57.92 -8.38 -5.42
CA GLY A 103 58.79 -8.23 -6.60
C GLY A 103 58.39 -7.38 -7.81
N GLU A 104 59.15 -6.30 -7.99
CA GLU A 104 59.70 -5.78 -9.27
C GLU A 104 58.90 -4.83 -10.20
N GLN A 105 59.40 -3.58 -10.18
CA GLN A 105 59.79 -2.70 -11.31
C GLN A 105 58.84 -2.51 -12.50
N THR A 106 58.36 -1.27 -12.69
CA THR A 106 58.78 -0.34 -13.78
C THR A 106 57.88 0.90 -13.85
N ALA A 107 58.49 2.03 -14.19
CA ALA A 107 57.88 3.35 -14.29
C ALA A 107 57.10 3.53 -15.61
N VAL A 108 55.86 4.05 -15.56
CA VAL A 108 55.27 4.94 -16.57
C VAL A 108 54.15 5.78 -15.95
N SER A 109 54.22 7.10 -16.17
CA SER A 109 53.22 8.12 -15.90
C SER A 109 52.01 8.02 -16.84
N VAL A 110 50.76 7.97 -16.35
CA VAL A 110 49.57 8.45 -17.10
C VAL A 110 48.44 8.85 -16.15
N GLN A 111 48.03 10.12 -16.23
CA GLN A 111 46.80 10.66 -15.66
C GLN A 111 45.57 9.90 -16.22
N LYS A 112 44.63 9.44 -15.38
CA LYS A 112 43.27 9.15 -15.87
C LYS A 112 42.19 9.33 -14.82
N GLU A 113 41.29 10.22 -15.20
CA GLU A 113 40.12 10.74 -14.54
C GLU A 113 39.19 9.66 -13.95
N THR A 114 38.60 10.00 -12.82
CA THR A 114 37.57 9.23 -12.12
C THR A 114 36.29 9.15 -12.96
N LYS A 115 36.14 8.07 -13.74
CA LYS A 115 34.87 7.74 -14.40
C LYS A 115 33.86 7.28 -13.35
N LYS A 116 33.04 8.22 -12.86
CA LYS A 116 31.81 7.91 -12.11
C LYS A 116 30.93 7.02 -12.97
N ALA A 117 30.73 5.77 -12.54
CA ALA A 117 29.83 4.83 -13.19
C ALA A 117 28.41 5.39 -13.24
N THR A 118 27.97 5.84 -14.41
CA THR A 118 26.59 6.26 -14.67
C THR A 118 25.70 5.02 -14.61
N LYS A 119 24.92 4.89 -13.52
CA LYS A 119 23.86 3.89 -13.41
C LYS A 119 22.92 4.01 -14.61
N LYS A 120 22.94 3.03 -15.52
CA LYS A 120 21.97 2.95 -16.62
C LYS A 120 20.57 2.84 -16.00
N ARG A 121 19.76 3.88 -16.14
CA ARG A 121 18.32 3.84 -15.77
C ARG A 121 17.64 2.84 -16.71
N VAL A 122 17.32 1.65 -16.21
CA VAL A 122 16.51 0.69 -16.94
C VAL A 122 15.08 1.23 -16.96
N LEU A 123 14.67 1.84 -18.08
CA LEU A 123 13.31 2.32 -18.28
C LEU A 123 12.36 1.13 -18.46
N ALA A 124 11.18 1.22 -17.83
CA ALA A 124 10.11 0.25 -17.99
C ALA A 124 9.72 0.11 -19.48
N PRO A 125 9.28 -1.08 -19.94
CA PRO A 125 9.04 -1.36 -21.36
C PRO A 125 8.09 -0.35 -22.05
N LEU A 126 7.08 0.13 -21.33
CA LEU A 126 6.12 1.13 -21.81
C LEU A 126 6.78 2.46 -22.22
N PHE A 127 7.82 2.89 -21.49
CA PHE A 127 8.54 4.14 -21.78
C PHE A 127 9.53 4.00 -22.95
N LYS A 128 10.02 2.80 -23.24
CA LYS A 128 10.89 2.57 -24.41
C LYS A 128 10.12 2.68 -25.72
N LYS A 129 8.85 2.22 -25.74
CA LYS A 129 8.01 2.26 -26.95
C LYS A 129 7.64 3.70 -27.34
N SER A 130 7.13 4.50 -26.38
CA SER A 130 6.74 5.89 -26.66
C SER A 130 7.90 6.80 -27.10
N MET A 131 9.10 6.55 -26.59
CA MET A 131 10.32 7.30 -26.98
C MET A 131 10.80 6.92 -28.38
N LYS A 132 10.52 5.70 -28.85
CA LYS A 132 10.85 5.25 -30.21
C LYS A 132 9.88 5.87 -31.22
N ASP A 133 8.59 5.90 -30.91
CA ASP A 133 7.57 6.49 -31.79
C ASP A 133 7.78 7.99 -32.00
N ARG A 134 8.21 8.72 -30.95
CA ARG A 134 8.56 10.15 -31.06
C ARG A 134 9.73 10.46 -32.00
N ARG A 135 10.64 9.51 -32.25
CA ARG A 135 11.77 9.73 -33.17
C ARG A 135 11.35 9.59 -34.63
N ASN A 136 10.27 8.85 -34.90
CA ASN A 136 9.79 8.62 -36.26
C ASN A 136 8.83 9.71 -36.77
N CYS A 137 8.38 10.63 -35.90
CA CYS A 137 7.51 11.75 -36.29
C CYS A 137 8.28 13.03 -36.66
N ARG A 138 9.60 12.95 -36.91
CA ARG A 138 10.39 14.03 -37.51
C ARG A 138 10.77 13.64 -38.93
N PHE A 139 9.79 13.67 -39.82
CA PHE A 139 9.97 13.79 -41.26
C PHE A 139 8.90 14.75 -41.78
#